data_AF-A0A960EJW5-F1
#
_entry.id   AF-A0A960EJW5-F1
#
_cell.length_a   1.000
_cell.length_b   1.000
_cell.length_c   1.000
_cell.angle_alpha   90.00
_cell.angle_beta   90.00
_cell.angle_gamma   90.00
#
_symmetry.space_group_name_H-M   'P 1'
#
loop_
_entity.id
_entity.type
_entity.pdbx_description
1 polymer ?
#
loop_
_entity_poly.entity_id
_entity_poly.type
_entity_poly.pdbx_seq_one_letter_code
_entity_poly.pdbx_strand_id
1 'polypeptide(L)'
;MQLPMGSVLRPLIVASMLMIALLPSVAGADPAGPTNFKSTVVSIEPPVQGLKVEILGGDAFVQLTAPPGVDVMVMGYEGEPYLDFTSSGTVRENQLSPAKFLNEDRYGQTVAPPQATADAEPAWRQVSDTNAWAWHDHRTHLMTGAPLGTSPGDTVAEGGIPLVVDGQSVLVTVETTWMPAPNPVPWIAAGIAACIGVGYLCWKGRSKSTYVGFALAVLAAAAGLSDYLSMPAEARSSAAAWVLPLVSIGILAYGRMRGGGTGLAADILAGIQLTSWGYGRLNQLNKAILPGDLPYWLERVVTIVVLIGGAGLVVAAVLGIVSMRQSTARPAGAESNGGQHDDGTAAPA
;
A
#
# COMPACT_ATOMS: atom_id res chain seq x y z
N MET A 1 -17.66 27.62 -27.01
CA MET A 1 -17.52 28.28 -25.70
C MET A 1 -16.48 27.53 -24.88
N GLN A 2 -15.20 27.94 -24.97
CA GLN A 2 -14.10 27.31 -24.22
C GLN A 2 -14.10 27.89 -22.80
N LEU A 3 -14.48 27.08 -21.80
CA LEU A 3 -14.36 27.49 -20.41
C LEU A 3 -12.87 27.64 -20.05
N PRO A 4 -12.47 28.70 -19.32
CA PRO A 4 -11.08 28.91 -18.94
C PRO A 4 -10.62 27.76 -18.04
N MET A 5 -9.41 27.24 -18.33
CA MET A 5 -8.84 26.02 -17.70
C MET A 5 -8.88 26.04 -16.16
N GLY A 6 -8.85 27.22 -15.52
CA GLY A 6 -8.93 27.38 -14.07
C GLY A 6 -10.31 27.08 -13.44
N SER A 7 -11.40 27.10 -14.20
CA SER A 7 -12.77 26.89 -13.69
C SER A 7 -13.12 25.42 -13.45
N VAL A 8 -12.44 24.48 -14.13
CA VAL A 8 -12.73 23.03 -14.06
C VAL A 8 -11.66 22.26 -13.27
N LEU A 9 -10.44 22.80 -13.18
CA LEU A 9 -9.34 22.20 -12.42
C LEU A 9 -9.58 22.26 -10.90
N ARG A 10 -10.16 23.38 -10.42
CA ARG A 10 -10.51 23.58 -9.01
C ARG A 10 -11.44 22.49 -8.45
N PRO A 11 -12.60 22.18 -9.05
CA PRO A 11 -13.48 21.14 -8.50
C PRO A 11 -12.87 19.74 -8.56
N LEU A 12 -12.03 19.42 -9.54
CA LEU A 12 -11.30 18.14 -9.60
C LEU A 12 -10.26 18.00 -8.49
N ILE A 13 -9.47 19.05 -8.26
CA ILE A 13 -8.50 19.09 -7.15
C ILE A 13 -9.23 19.02 -5.82
N VAL A 14 -10.29 19.83 -5.65
CA VAL A 14 -11.10 19.87 -4.44
C VAL A 14 -11.76 18.51 -4.19
N ALA A 15 -12.37 17.88 -5.19
CA ALA A 15 -12.97 16.55 -5.06
C ALA A 15 -11.91 15.46 -4.75
N SER A 16 -10.72 15.55 -5.35
CA SER A 16 -9.62 14.62 -5.05
C SER A 16 -9.11 14.81 -3.62
N MET A 17 -8.93 16.05 -3.18
CA MET A 17 -8.52 16.37 -1.80
C MET A 17 -9.59 15.98 -0.79
N LEU A 18 -10.87 16.22 -1.09
CA LEU A 18 -12.00 15.79 -0.25
C LEU A 18 -12.08 14.28 -0.17
N MET A 19 -11.92 13.54 -1.27
CA MET A 19 -11.90 12.08 -1.21
C MET A 19 -10.72 11.54 -0.41
N ILE A 20 -9.54 12.16 -0.50
CA ILE A 20 -8.39 11.78 0.33
C ILE A 20 -8.63 12.11 1.81
N ALA A 21 -9.26 13.25 2.11
CA ALA A 21 -9.58 13.67 3.48
C ALA A 21 -10.76 12.91 4.10
N LEU A 22 -11.66 12.35 3.28
CA LEU A 22 -12.82 11.56 3.67
C LEU A 22 -12.50 10.06 3.78
N LEU A 23 -11.35 9.61 3.26
CA LEU A 23 -10.87 8.28 3.58
C LEU A 23 -10.64 8.24 5.09
N PRO A 24 -11.28 7.33 5.84
CA PRO A 24 -10.93 7.16 7.22
C PRO A 24 -9.44 6.86 7.26
N SER A 25 -8.64 7.79 7.81
CA SER A 25 -7.36 7.37 8.36
C SER A 25 -7.76 6.35 9.40
N VAL A 26 -7.32 5.10 9.24
CA VAL A 26 -7.22 4.19 10.37
C VAL A 26 -6.11 4.78 11.23
N ALA A 27 -6.43 5.91 11.88
CA ALA A 27 -5.53 6.66 12.72
C ALA A 27 -5.39 5.80 13.97
N GLY A 28 -4.33 4.98 14.01
CA GLY A 28 -4.00 4.18 15.18
C GLY A 28 -3.56 2.75 14.91
N ALA A 29 -3.80 2.17 13.73
CA ALA A 29 -3.28 0.83 13.42
C ALA A 29 -1.96 0.95 12.64
N ASP A 30 -0.85 0.50 13.22
CA ASP A 30 0.42 0.29 12.50
C ASP A 30 0.31 -0.98 11.66
N PRO A 31 0.08 -0.89 10.33
CA PRO A 31 -0.25 -2.04 9.51
C PRO A 31 0.96 -2.93 9.25
N ALA A 32 0.72 -4.16 8.80
CA ALA A 32 1.81 -5.02 8.37
C ALA A 32 2.58 -4.38 7.20
N GLY A 33 3.90 -4.24 7.37
CA GLY A 33 4.79 -3.60 6.42
C GLY A 33 5.81 -4.56 5.82
N PRO A 34 6.45 -4.22 4.68
CA PRO A 34 7.55 -5.01 4.13
C PRO A 34 8.74 -5.12 5.10
N THR A 35 9.29 -6.32 5.26
CA THR A 35 10.34 -6.62 6.24
C THR A 35 11.44 -7.52 5.67
N ASN A 36 12.60 -7.52 6.32
CA ASN A 36 13.68 -8.49 6.08
C ASN A 36 13.70 -9.58 7.15
N PHE A 37 12.81 -9.57 8.12
CA PHE A 37 12.78 -10.55 9.20
C PHE A 37 11.60 -11.48 9.02
N LYS A 38 11.85 -12.77 9.22
CA LYS A 38 10.84 -13.82 9.16
C LYS A 38 10.73 -14.44 10.54
N SER A 39 9.63 -14.18 11.22
CA SER A 39 9.31 -14.89 12.44
C SER A 39 8.47 -16.12 12.12
N THR A 40 8.75 -17.23 12.80
CA THR A 40 8.05 -18.50 12.60
C THR A 40 7.79 -19.13 13.96
N VAL A 41 6.56 -19.61 14.17
CA VAL A 41 6.24 -20.46 15.32
C VAL A 41 6.93 -21.80 15.14
N VAL A 42 7.88 -22.11 16.03
CA VAL A 42 8.69 -23.34 15.97
C VAL A 42 8.15 -24.42 16.90
N SER A 43 7.48 -24.05 18.00
CA SER A 43 6.83 -25.00 18.90
C SER A 43 5.64 -24.41 19.65
N ILE A 44 4.73 -25.30 20.07
CA ILE A 44 3.65 -25.03 21.03
C ILE A 44 3.71 -26.16 22.06
N GLU A 45 4.10 -25.84 23.29
CA GLU A 45 4.41 -26.85 24.31
C GLU A 45 3.68 -26.61 25.64
N PRO A 46 2.92 -27.60 26.14
CA PRO A 46 2.55 -28.85 25.47
C PRO A 46 1.64 -28.62 24.24
N PRO A 47 1.59 -29.55 23.27
CA PRO A 47 0.74 -29.42 22.10
C PRO A 47 -0.75 -29.34 22.47
N VAL A 48 -1.46 -28.38 21.88
CA VAL A 48 -2.90 -28.18 22.06
C VAL A 48 -3.62 -28.48 20.74
N GLN A 49 -4.58 -29.40 20.76
CA GLN A 49 -5.29 -29.79 19.55
C GLN A 49 -6.14 -28.63 19.02
N GLY A 50 -5.91 -28.27 17.75
CA GLY A 50 -6.69 -27.25 17.05
C GLY A 50 -6.27 -25.81 17.33
N LEU A 51 -5.35 -25.57 18.28
CA LEU A 51 -4.77 -24.25 18.50
C LEU A 51 -3.88 -23.90 17.32
N LYS A 52 -4.11 -22.74 16.71
CA LYS A 52 -3.28 -22.23 15.63
C LYS A 52 -2.67 -20.90 16.04
N VAL A 53 -1.37 -20.79 15.86
CA VAL A 53 -0.63 -19.53 16.02
C VAL A 53 0.21 -19.33 14.77
N GLU A 54 0.07 -18.16 14.15
CA GLU A 54 0.71 -17.81 12.88
C GLU A 54 1.33 -16.43 12.98
N ILE A 55 2.43 -16.22 12.25
CA ILE A 55 3.03 -14.90 12.08
C ILE A 55 2.56 -14.32 10.75
N LEU A 56 1.97 -13.13 10.80
CA LEU A 56 1.52 -12.39 9.63
C LEU A 56 2.51 -11.28 9.27
N GLY A 57 2.62 -10.98 7.98
CA GLY A 57 3.46 -9.88 7.50
C GLY A 57 4.97 -10.08 7.69
N GLY A 58 5.41 -11.33 7.81
CA GLY A 58 6.81 -11.69 8.03
C GLY A 58 7.19 -11.72 9.50
N ASP A 59 7.05 -10.59 10.19
CA ASP A 59 7.33 -10.43 11.62
C ASP A 59 6.43 -9.34 12.25
N ALA A 60 5.27 -9.09 11.65
CA ALA A 60 4.45 -7.94 12.02
C ALA A 60 3.42 -8.24 13.09
N PHE A 61 2.66 -9.32 12.93
CA PHE A 61 1.62 -9.67 13.86
C PHE A 61 1.73 -11.14 14.22
N VAL A 62 1.37 -11.47 15.45
CA VAL A 62 0.92 -12.81 15.79
C VAL A 62 -0.59 -12.86 15.60
N GLN A 63 -1.08 -13.91 14.96
CA GLN A 63 -2.49 -14.28 14.99
C GLN A 63 -2.65 -15.58 15.75
N LEU A 64 -3.54 -15.57 16.73
CA LEU A 64 -3.98 -16.78 17.43
C LEU A 64 -5.42 -17.09 17.01
N THR A 65 -5.70 -18.36 16.73
CA THR A 65 -7.06 -18.88 16.56
C THR A 65 -7.27 -20.01 17.57
N ALA A 66 -8.17 -19.78 18.53
CA ALA A 66 -8.48 -20.74 19.59
C ALA A 66 -9.42 -21.86 19.08
N PRO A 67 -9.28 -23.11 19.55
CA PRO A 67 -10.25 -24.16 19.24
C PRO A 67 -11.65 -23.81 19.79
N PRO A 68 -12.74 -24.27 19.14
CA PRO A 68 -14.07 -24.10 19.70
C PRO A 68 -14.20 -24.76 21.08
N GLY A 69 -14.81 -24.05 22.05
CA GLY A 69 -15.07 -24.58 23.39
C GLY A 69 -13.86 -24.61 24.33
N VAL A 70 -12.71 -24.05 23.93
CA VAL A 70 -11.48 -23.99 24.73
C VAL A 70 -11.24 -22.54 25.17
N ASP A 71 -10.91 -22.34 26.45
CA ASP A 71 -10.49 -21.03 26.96
C ASP A 71 -8.97 -20.89 26.78
N VAL A 72 -8.52 -19.81 26.11
CA VAL A 72 -7.10 -19.51 25.93
C VAL A 72 -6.81 -18.09 26.40
N MET A 73 -6.05 -17.98 27.49
CA MET A 73 -5.54 -16.71 27.99
C MET A 73 -4.11 -16.49 27.47
N VAL A 74 -3.86 -15.37 26.80
CA VAL A 74 -2.52 -14.89 26.48
C VAL A 74 -2.02 -14.07 27.65
N MET A 75 -0.83 -14.41 28.15
CA MET A 75 -0.20 -13.67 29.24
C MET A 75 0.67 -12.54 28.69
N GLY A 76 0.60 -11.39 29.34
CA GLY A 76 1.41 -10.21 29.09
C GLY A 76 2.86 -10.38 29.53
N TYR A 77 3.63 -9.31 29.40
CA TYR A 77 5.08 -9.32 29.61
C TYR A 77 5.48 -9.50 31.07
N GLU A 78 4.60 -9.14 31.99
CA GLU A 78 4.80 -9.25 33.44
C GLU A 78 4.00 -10.42 34.03
N GLY A 79 3.42 -11.27 33.17
CA GLY A 79 2.60 -12.42 33.58
C GLY A 79 1.15 -12.05 33.92
N GLU A 80 0.69 -10.86 33.54
CA GLU A 80 -0.70 -10.44 33.70
C GLU A 80 -1.61 -10.97 32.58
N PRO A 81 -2.92 -11.17 32.82
CA PRO A 81 -3.86 -11.48 31.74
C PRO A 81 -3.92 -10.37 30.69
N TYR A 82 -3.68 -10.69 29.42
CA TYR A 82 -3.70 -9.72 28.33
C TYR A 82 -4.87 -9.92 27.35
N LEU A 83 -4.91 -11.06 26.65
CA LEU A 83 -5.99 -11.40 25.73
C LEU A 83 -6.67 -12.68 26.21
N ASP A 84 -7.99 -12.71 26.15
CA ASP A 84 -8.81 -13.81 26.58
C ASP A 84 -9.70 -14.29 25.44
N PHE A 85 -9.33 -15.44 24.88
CA PHE A 85 -10.11 -16.15 23.86
C PHE A 85 -11.05 -17.09 24.59
N THR A 86 -12.33 -16.73 24.60
CA THR A 86 -13.33 -17.44 25.38
C THR A 86 -13.80 -18.70 24.67
N SER A 87 -14.18 -19.70 25.44
CA SER A 87 -14.81 -20.95 24.98
C SER A 87 -16.11 -20.71 24.20
N SER A 88 -16.76 -19.55 24.38
CA SER A 88 -17.91 -19.11 23.59
C SER A 88 -17.55 -18.59 22.20
N GLY A 89 -16.26 -18.46 21.86
CA GLY A 89 -15.78 -18.03 20.55
C GLY A 89 -15.66 -16.52 20.36
N THR A 90 -15.39 -15.77 21.43
CA THR A 90 -15.12 -14.31 21.37
C THR A 90 -13.73 -13.99 21.91
N VAL A 91 -13.16 -12.84 21.57
CA VAL A 91 -11.88 -12.37 22.16
C VAL A 91 -12.09 -11.10 22.96
N ARG A 92 -11.51 -11.07 24.16
CA ARG A 92 -11.52 -9.91 25.06
C ARG A 92 -10.09 -9.43 25.32
N GLU A 93 -9.88 -8.13 25.33
CA GLU A 93 -8.61 -7.48 25.66
C GLU A 93 -8.71 -6.80 27.02
N ASN A 94 -7.74 -7.05 27.89
CA ASN A 94 -7.63 -6.39 29.18
C ASN A 94 -7.18 -4.94 28.99
N GLN A 95 -8.08 -3.99 29.26
CA GLN A 95 -7.84 -2.56 29.11
C GLN A 95 -6.86 -1.98 30.14
N LEU A 96 -6.52 -2.73 31.19
CA LEU A 96 -5.56 -2.36 32.23
C LEU A 96 -4.26 -3.18 32.19
N SER A 97 -4.08 -4.05 31.19
CA SER A 97 -2.79 -4.75 31.00
C SER A 97 -1.74 -3.79 30.43
N PRO A 98 -0.52 -3.72 31.00
CA PRO A 98 0.62 -3.03 30.38
C PRO A 98 0.88 -3.53 28.94
N ALA A 99 0.73 -4.82 28.68
CA ALA A 99 0.92 -5.41 27.35
C ALA A 99 0.03 -4.78 26.27
N LYS A 100 -1.20 -4.36 26.61
CA LYS A 100 -2.08 -3.63 25.67
C LYS A 100 -1.36 -2.42 25.09
N PHE A 101 -0.79 -1.58 25.96
CA PHE A 101 -0.17 -0.32 25.55
C PHE A 101 1.15 -0.58 24.85
N LEU A 102 1.96 -1.52 25.34
CA LEU A 102 3.19 -1.91 24.64
C LEU A 102 2.89 -2.39 23.21
N ASN A 103 1.79 -3.12 23.01
CA ASN A 103 1.43 -3.71 21.73
C ASN A 103 0.58 -2.79 20.83
N GLU A 104 0.24 -1.57 21.24
CA GLU A 104 -0.50 -0.62 20.39
C GLU A 104 0.34 -0.17 19.18
N ASP A 105 1.67 -0.18 19.30
CA ASP A 105 2.58 0.08 18.21
C ASP A 105 3.74 -0.92 18.18
N ARG A 106 4.29 -1.11 16.98
CA ARG A 106 5.35 -2.08 16.72
C ARG A 106 6.61 -1.85 17.57
N TYR A 107 6.89 -0.63 18.05
CA TYR A 107 8.13 -0.32 18.75
C TYR A 107 7.93 0.09 20.22
N GLY A 108 6.73 -0.12 20.79
CA GLY A 108 6.42 0.18 22.18
C GLY A 108 6.56 1.64 22.57
N GLN A 109 6.25 2.55 21.66
CA GLN A 109 6.33 4.01 21.90
C GLN A 109 5.15 4.54 22.71
N THR A 110 4.08 3.76 22.82
CA THR A 110 2.89 4.12 23.58
C THR A 110 3.14 3.99 25.08
N VAL A 111 2.94 5.09 25.80
CA VAL A 111 3.10 5.13 27.26
C VAL A 111 1.82 4.64 27.95
N ALA A 112 1.94 3.58 28.74
CA ALA A 112 0.84 3.08 29.56
C ALA A 112 0.43 4.10 30.63
N PRO A 113 -0.89 4.29 30.89
CA PRO A 113 -1.35 5.12 31.99
C PRO A 113 -1.00 4.47 33.34
N PRO A 114 -0.85 5.24 34.43
CA PRO A 114 -0.40 4.72 35.73
C PRO A 114 -1.27 3.61 36.33
N GLN A 115 -2.55 3.54 35.95
CA GLN A 115 -3.49 2.51 36.39
C GLN A 115 -3.42 1.20 35.57
N ALA A 116 -2.67 1.17 34.47
CA ALA A 116 -2.41 -0.05 33.72
C ALA A 116 -1.18 -0.74 34.29
N THR A 117 -1.39 -1.62 35.27
CA THR A 117 -0.33 -2.34 35.99
C THR A 117 -0.58 -3.85 35.93
N ALA A 118 0.47 -4.64 36.11
CA ALA A 118 0.37 -6.09 36.05
C ALA A 118 -0.52 -6.71 37.15
N ASP A 119 -0.69 -6.01 38.26
CA ASP A 119 -1.52 -6.41 39.42
C ASP A 119 -2.95 -5.85 39.40
N ALA A 120 -3.28 -4.99 38.42
CA ALA A 120 -4.63 -4.46 38.29
C ALA A 120 -5.65 -5.56 37.99
N GLU A 121 -6.85 -5.47 38.58
CA GLU A 121 -7.96 -6.35 38.21
C GLU A 121 -8.29 -6.17 36.72
N PRO A 122 -8.38 -7.27 35.92
CA PRO A 122 -8.60 -7.15 34.49
C PRO A 122 -9.90 -6.43 34.13
N ALA A 123 -9.79 -5.42 33.28
CA ALA A 123 -10.93 -4.69 32.73
C ALA A 123 -11.20 -5.15 31.30
N TRP A 124 -12.02 -6.18 31.13
CA TRP A 124 -12.24 -6.81 29.83
C TRP A 124 -13.08 -5.96 28.88
N ARG A 125 -12.59 -5.79 27.65
CA ARG A 125 -13.36 -5.27 26.52
C ARG A 125 -13.34 -6.30 25.40
N GLN A 126 -14.51 -6.66 24.86
CA GLN A 126 -14.56 -7.52 23.69
C GLN A 126 -13.98 -6.79 22.47
N VAL A 127 -13.08 -7.46 21.76
CA VAL A 127 -12.39 -6.95 20.56
C VAL A 127 -12.69 -7.76 19.31
N SER A 128 -13.13 -9.02 19.46
CA SER A 128 -13.53 -9.89 18.35
C SER A 128 -14.84 -10.62 18.66
N ASP A 129 -15.68 -10.81 17.64
CA ASP A 129 -16.85 -11.69 17.64
C ASP A 129 -16.53 -13.09 17.08
N THR A 130 -15.24 -13.36 16.80
CA THR A 130 -14.73 -14.66 16.37
C THR A 130 -13.69 -15.19 17.36
N ASN A 131 -13.26 -16.44 17.17
CA ASN A 131 -12.22 -17.10 17.96
C ASN A 131 -10.79 -16.76 17.50
N ALA A 132 -10.62 -15.69 16.72
CA ALA A 132 -9.34 -15.27 16.18
C ALA A 132 -9.08 -13.78 16.48
N TRP A 133 -7.81 -13.47 16.73
CA TRP A 133 -7.33 -12.11 16.93
C TRP A 133 -5.85 -11.99 16.55
N ALA A 134 -5.49 -10.87 15.94
CA ALA A 134 -4.12 -10.54 15.58
C ALA A 134 -3.65 -9.29 16.34
N TRP A 135 -2.42 -9.33 16.85
CA TRP A 135 -1.81 -8.21 17.58
C TRP A 135 -0.30 -8.13 17.31
N HIS A 136 0.31 -6.97 17.58
CA HIS A 136 1.77 -6.84 17.64
C HIS A 136 2.28 -7.50 18.91
N ASP A 137 3.27 -8.38 18.84
CA ASP A 137 3.89 -8.96 20.04
C ASP A 137 5.40 -8.79 19.99
N HIS A 138 5.95 -8.02 20.91
CA HIS A 138 7.37 -7.66 20.93
C HIS A 138 8.28 -8.85 21.26
N ARG A 139 7.74 -9.98 21.70
CA ARG A 139 8.48 -11.23 21.86
C ARG A 139 8.71 -11.93 20.53
N THR A 140 8.01 -11.53 19.47
CA THR A 140 7.99 -12.23 18.19
C THR A 140 8.70 -11.49 17.06
N HIS A 141 9.29 -10.33 17.34
CA HIS A 141 10.08 -9.61 16.34
C HIS A 141 11.14 -8.71 16.96
N LEU A 142 12.08 -8.24 16.13
CA LEU A 142 13.09 -7.31 16.58
C LEU A 142 12.50 -5.90 16.75
N MET A 143 12.70 -5.32 17.93
CA MET A 143 12.45 -3.89 18.22
C MET A 143 13.51 -2.97 17.60
N THR A 144 14.61 -3.57 17.13
CA THR A 144 15.80 -2.87 16.65
C THR A 144 16.24 -3.44 15.30
N GLY A 145 17.37 -2.97 14.79
CA GLY A 145 18.00 -3.59 13.62
C GLY A 145 18.57 -4.98 13.93
N ALA A 146 19.05 -5.67 12.89
CA ALA A 146 19.75 -6.94 13.05
C ALA A 146 20.93 -6.80 14.03
N PRO A 147 21.13 -7.75 14.96
CA PRO A 147 22.25 -7.71 15.90
C PRO A 147 23.61 -7.64 15.20
N LEU A 148 24.58 -6.98 15.83
CA LEU A 148 25.95 -6.92 15.29
C LEU A 148 26.55 -8.34 15.19
N GLY A 149 27.25 -8.61 14.09
CA GLY A 149 27.88 -9.90 13.84
C GLY A 149 26.95 -10.96 13.23
N THR A 150 25.68 -10.64 12.98
CA THR A 150 24.75 -11.50 12.25
C THR A 150 24.77 -11.18 10.75
N SER A 151 24.28 -12.13 9.94
CA SER A 151 24.17 -12.04 8.49
C SER A 151 22.82 -12.57 8.01
N PRO A 152 22.39 -12.23 6.78
CA PRO A 152 21.23 -12.87 6.18
C PRO A 152 21.37 -14.40 6.15
N GLY A 153 20.37 -15.10 6.65
CA GLY A 153 20.35 -16.55 6.88
C GLY A 153 20.33 -16.92 8.36
N ASP A 154 20.81 -16.05 9.24
CA ASP A 154 20.92 -16.33 10.67
C ASP A 154 19.57 -16.19 11.41
N THR A 155 19.35 -17.03 12.42
CA THR A 155 18.35 -16.77 13.47
C THR A 155 18.89 -15.68 14.39
N VAL A 156 18.16 -14.58 14.47
CA VAL A 156 18.60 -13.33 15.12
C VAL A 156 17.83 -12.99 16.39
N ALA A 157 16.71 -13.68 16.64
CA ALA A 157 15.97 -13.59 17.90
C ALA A 157 15.14 -14.86 18.13
N GLU A 158 14.85 -15.13 19.39
CA GLU A 158 13.92 -16.15 19.85
C GLU A 158 13.11 -15.54 20.98
N GLY A 159 11.80 -15.81 21.01
CA GLY A 159 10.93 -15.40 22.09
C GLY A 159 9.77 -16.36 22.29
N GLY A 160 9.07 -16.19 23.41
CA GLY A 160 8.02 -17.10 23.82
C GLY A 160 6.75 -16.37 24.23
N ILE A 161 5.59 -16.79 23.73
CA ILE A 161 4.28 -16.29 24.16
C ILE A 161 3.69 -17.30 25.16
N PRO A 162 3.72 -17.00 26.47
CA PRO A 162 3.01 -17.77 27.48
C PRO A 162 1.50 -17.67 27.30
N LEU A 163 0.87 -18.83 27.29
CA LEU A 163 -0.57 -19.04 27.27
C LEU A 163 -1.00 -19.82 28.51
N VAL A 164 -2.26 -19.66 28.90
CA VAL A 164 -2.97 -20.56 29.81
C VAL A 164 -4.18 -21.11 29.06
N VAL A 165 -4.18 -22.40 28.77
CA VAL A 165 -5.21 -23.11 28.00
C VAL A 165 -5.98 -24.03 28.93
N ASP A 166 -7.26 -23.76 29.16
CA ASP A 166 -8.11 -24.46 30.14
C ASP A 166 -7.43 -24.63 31.53
N GLY A 167 -6.69 -23.61 31.95
CA GLY A 167 -5.94 -23.61 33.23
C GLY A 167 -4.55 -24.23 33.17
N GLN A 168 -4.11 -24.79 32.04
CA GLN A 168 -2.79 -25.38 31.85
C GLN A 168 -1.83 -24.41 31.15
N SER A 169 -0.61 -24.26 31.67
CA SER A 169 0.42 -23.43 31.02
C SER A 169 0.89 -24.05 29.70
N VAL A 170 0.95 -23.22 28.66
CA VAL A 170 1.46 -23.56 27.33
C VAL A 170 2.41 -22.44 26.88
N LEU A 171 3.51 -22.78 26.23
CA LEU A 171 4.46 -21.82 25.67
C LEU A 171 4.48 -21.97 24.15
N VAL A 172 4.28 -20.85 23.45
CA VAL A 172 4.48 -20.77 21.99
C VAL A 172 5.86 -20.17 21.75
N THR A 173 6.77 -20.94 21.16
CA THR A 173 8.11 -20.45 20.82
C THR A 173 8.15 -19.93 19.39
N VAL A 174 8.72 -18.75 19.21
CA VAL A 174 8.86 -18.06 17.93
C VAL A 174 10.33 -17.73 17.69
N GLU A 175 10.85 -18.12 16.54
CA GLU A 175 12.19 -17.74 16.08
C GLU A 175 12.09 -16.71 14.96
N THR A 176 13.01 -15.73 14.96
CA THR A 176 13.13 -14.71 13.92
C THR A 176 14.40 -14.93 13.11
N THR A 177 14.28 -15.15 11.81
CA THR A 177 15.41 -15.27 10.87
C THR A 177 15.58 -14.00 10.04
N TRP A 178 16.81 -13.53 9.86
CA TRP A 178 17.10 -12.43 8.93
C TRP A 178 17.17 -12.95 7.49
N MET A 179 16.24 -12.55 6.64
CA MET A 179 16.17 -12.91 5.23
C MET A 179 17.02 -12.00 4.34
N PRO A 180 17.66 -12.54 3.29
CA PRO A 180 18.40 -11.73 2.32
C PRO A 180 17.45 -10.83 1.52
N ALA A 181 17.88 -9.58 1.31
CA ALA A 181 17.19 -8.67 0.42
C ALA A 181 17.12 -9.24 -1.01
N PRO A 182 16.05 -8.97 -1.76
CA PRO A 182 15.87 -9.53 -3.08
C PRO A 182 16.83 -8.83 -4.09
N ASN A 183 17.28 -9.54 -5.12
CA ASN A 183 18.22 -9.01 -6.12
C ASN A 183 17.61 -7.87 -6.96
N PRO A 184 18.10 -6.61 -6.91
CA PRO A 184 17.48 -5.44 -7.54
C PRO A 184 17.30 -5.47 -9.06
N VAL A 185 18.08 -6.29 -9.77
CA VAL A 185 18.21 -6.23 -11.23
C VAL A 185 16.88 -6.39 -11.99
N PRO A 186 16.00 -7.37 -11.68
CA PRO A 186 14.79 -7.60 -12.48
C PRO A 186 13.81 -6.42 -12.47
N TRP A 187 13.62 -5.73 -11.35
CA TRP A 187 12.71 -4.57 -11.29
C TRP A 187 13.35 -3.28 -11.77
N ILE A 188 14.68 -3.14 -11.68
CA ILE A 188 15.38 -2.08 -12.42
C ILE A 188 15.14 -2.25 -13.93
N ALA A 189 15.31 -3.48 -14.44
CA ALA A 189 15.04 -3.78 -15.85
C ALA A 189 13.57 -3.54 -16.23
N ALA A 190 12.62 -3.95 -15.37
CA ALA A 190 11.20 -3.67 -15.57
C ALA A 190 10.90 -2.16 -15.56
N GLY A 191 11.53 -1.40 -14.68
CA GLY A 191 11.43 0.06 -14.63
C GLY A 191 11.97 0.73 -15.91
N ILE A 192 13.12 0.28 -16.42
CA ILE A 192 13.67 0.74 -17.71
C ILE A 192 12.72 0.40 -18.86
N ALA A 193 12.19 -0.82 -18.91
CA ALA A 193 11.23 -1.23 -19.92
C ALA A 193 9.94 -0.39 -19.86
N ALA A 194 9.45 -0.07 -18.66
CA ALA A 194 8.33 0.84 -18.45
C ALA A 194 8.65 2.25 -18.96
N CYS A 195 9.83 2.80 -18.65
CA CYS A 195 10.28 4.10 -19.17
C CYS A 195 10.27 4.13 -20.71
N ILE A 196 10.83 3.11 -21.36
CA ILE A 196 10.87 3.00 -22.83
C ILE A 196 9.46 2.91 -23.40
N GLY A 197 8.62 2.06 -22.80
CA GLY A 197 7.22 1.88 -23.19
C GLY A 197 6.45 3.20 -23.12
N VAL A 198 6.56 3.93 -22.01
CA VAL A 198 5.93 5.24 -21.87
C VAL A 198 6.46 6.22 -22.90
N GLY A 199 7.79 6.32 -23.09
CA GLY A 199 8.38 7.19 -24.11
C GLY A 199 7.84 6.94 -25.51
N TYR A 200 7.70 5.66 -25.90
CA TYR A 200 7.11 5.26 -27.17
C TYR A 200 5.61 5.63 -27.27
N LEU A 201 4.85 5.46 -26.19
CA LEU A 201 3.42 5.79 -26.15
C LEU A 201 3.19 7.31 -26.22
N CYS A 202 4.02 8.10 -25.53
CA CYS A 202 4.07 9.56 -25.66
C CYS A 202 4.30 9.98 -27.11
N TRP A 203 5.25 9.33 -27.79
CA TRP A 203 5.54 9.59 -29.20
C TRP A 203 4.36 9.27 -30.12
N LYS A 204 3.63 8.18 -29.85
CA LYS A 204 2.47 7.77 -30.66
C LYS A 204 1.17 8.54 -30.39
N GLY A 205 1.17 9.49 -29.45
CA GLY A 205 0.12 10.47 -29.26
C GLY A 205 -0.78 10.26 -28.03
N ARG A 206 -1.36 11.38 -27.58
CA ARG A 206 -2.14 11.54 -26.33
C ARG A 206 -3.18 10.45 -26.07
N SER A 207 -3.93 10.01 -27.09
CA SER A 207 -5.00 9.03 -26.85
C SER A 207 -4.46 7.72 -26.25
N LYS A 208 -3.22 7.33 -26.58
CA LYS A 208 -2.62 6.09 -26.11
C LYS A 208 -2.09 6.21 -24.68
N SER A 209 -1.55 7.37 -24.30
CA SER A 209 -1.08 7.61 -22.93
C SER A 209 -2.22 7.57 -21.91
N THR A 210 -3.41 8.10 -22.22
CA THR A 210 -4.57 8.01 -21.30
C THR A 210 -5.03 6.56 -21.07
N TYR A 211 -5.06 5.71 -22.11
CA TYR A 211 -5.40 4.28 -21.94
C TYR A 211 -4.38 3.53 -21.08
N VAL A 212 -3.10 3.91 -21.18
CA VAL A 212 -2.04 3.38 -20.31
C VAL A 212 -2.29 3.84 -18.88
N GLY A 213 -2.63 5.11 -18.65
CA GLY A 213 -3.06 5.59 -17.34
C GLY A 213 -4.18 4.76 -16.72
N PHE A 214 -5.19 4.38 -17.51
CA PHE A 214 -6.26 3.49 -17.04
C PHE A 214 -5.73 2.11 -16.66
N ALA A 215 -4.91 1.49 -17.51
CA ALA A 215 -4.34 0.18 -17.21
C ALA A 215 -3.50 0.20 -15.93
N LEU A 216 -2.67 1.24 -15.73
CA LEU A 216 -1.88 1.42 -14.52
C LEU A 216 -2.75 1.62 -13.28
N ALA A 217 -3.82 2.42 -13.39
CA ALA A 217 -4.74 2.66 -12.30
C ALA A 217 -5.52 1.39 -11.90
N VAL A 218 -5.92 0.58 -12.87
CA VAL A 218 -6.55 -0.73 -12.61
C VAL A 218 -5.58 -1.69 -11.93
N LEU A 219 -4.33 -1.79 -12.42
CA LEU A 219 -3.30 -2.63 -11.81
C LEU A 219 -3.01 -2.20 -10.36
N ALA A 220 -2.85 -0.91 -10.11
CA ALA A 220 -2.60 -0.37 -8.77
C ALA A 220 -3.80 -0.58 -7.83
N ALA A 221 -5.04 -0.40 -8.33
CA ALA A 221 -6.24 -0.68 -7.55
C ALA A 221 -6.33 -2.16 -7.17
N ALA A 222 -6.05 -3.06 -8.12
CA ALA A 222 -6.09 -4.50 -7.88
C ALA A 222 -5.01 -4.95 -6.88
N ALA A 223 -3.77 -4.48 -7.03
CA ALA A 223 -2.69 -4.80 -6.10
C ALA A 223 -2.97 -4.26 -4.70
N GLY A 224 -3.36 -2.98 -4.59
CA GLY A 224 -3.70 -2.38 -3.31
C GLY A 224 -4.90 -3.04 -2.62
N LEU A 225 -5.89 -3.51 -3.40
CA LEU A 225 -7.05 -4.22 -2.86
C LEU A 225 -6.64 -5.62 -2.40
N SER A 226 -5.76 -6.28 -3.15
CA SER A 226 -5.21 -7.58 -2.77
C SER A 226 -4.52 -7.50 -1.42
N ASP A 227 -3.60 -6.55 -1.19
CA ASP A 227 -2.95 -6.41 0.13
C ASP A 227 -3.97 -6.13 1.22
N TYR A 228 -4.95 -5.26 0.93
CA TYR A 228 -5.96 -4.86 1.90
C TYR A 228 -6.80 -6.06 2.35
N LEU A 229 -7.07 -7.01 1.45
CA LEU A 229 -7.86 -8.21 1.74
C LEU A 229 -7.01 -9.39 2.26
N SER A 230 -5.70 -9.39 2.04
CA SER A 230 -4.79 -10.47 2.48
C SER A 230 -4.63 -10.51 4.02
N MET A 231 -4.96 -9.42 4.71
CA MET A 231 -4.76 -9.27 6.15
C MET A 231 -6.08 -9.24 6.93
N PRO A 232 -6.10 -9.77 8.17
CA PRO A 232 -7.19 -9.55 9.11
C PRO A 232 -7.25 -8.08 9.51
N ALA A 233 -8.41 -7.62 10.02
CA ALA A 233 -8.73 -6.20 10.15
C ALA A 233 -7.70 -5.39 10.96
N GLU A 234 -7.04 -6.04 11.92
CA GLU A 234 -6.04 -5.49 12.84
C GLU A 234 -4.70 -5.20 12.14
N ALA A 235 -4.38 -5.97 11.08
CA ALA A 235 -3.13 -5.89 10.34
C ALA A 235 -3.25 -5.23 8.95
N ARG A 236 -4.46 -4.82 8.55
CA ARG A 236 -4.74 -4.28 7.21
C ARG A 236 -4.00 -2.96 6.95
N SER A 237 -3.51 -2.84 5.73
CA SER A 237 -3.06 -1.55 5.20
C SER A 237 -4.23 -0.56 5.05
N SER A 238 -3.90 0.72 4.87
CA SER A 238 -4.92 1.77 4.64
C SER A 238 -5.71 1.50 3.36
N ALA A 239 -7.03 1.72 3.39
CA ALA A 239 -7.89 1.67 2.21
C ALA A 239 -7.45 2.65 1.10
N ALA A 240 -6.68 3.68 1.44
CA ALA A 240 -6.05 4.57 0.47
C ALA A 240 -5.21 3.82 -0.58
N ALA A 241 -4.65 2.65 -0.23
CA ALA A 241 -3.86 1.82 -1.13
C ALA A 241 -4.65 1.39 -2.38
N TRP A 242 -5.97 1.24 -2.32
CA TRP A 242 -6.78 0.86 -3.49
C TRP A 242 -7.77 1.93 -3.92
N VAL A 243 -8.22 2.79 -3.00
CA VAL A 243 -9.13 3.89 -3.35
C VAL A 243 -8.42 4.96 -4.19
N LEU A 244 -7.17 5.33 -3.87
CA LEU A 244 -6.45 6.36 -4.64
C LEU A 244 -6.35 6.01 -6.14
N PRO A 245 -5.92 4.79 -6.54
CA PRO A 245 -5.97 4.38 -7.94
C PRO A 245 -7.38 4.37 -8.55
N LEU A 246 -8.42 3.98 -7.81
CA LEU A 246 -9.81 4.06 -8.30
C LEU A 246 -10.25 5.50 -8.60
N VAL A 247 -9.83 6.46 -7.75
CA VAL A 247 -10.06 7.90 -8.02
C VAL A 247 -9.35 8.32 -9.30
N SER A 248 -8.14 7.84 -9.55
CA SER A 248 -7.41 8.09 -10.80
C SER A 248 -8.19 7.60 -12.04
N ILE A 249 -8.86 6.44 -11.96
CA ILE A 249 -9.76 5.95 -13.04
C ILE A 249 -10.87 6.97 -13.33
N GLY A 250 -11.54 7.46 -12.29
CA GLY A 250 -12.60 8.47 -12.44
C GLY A 250 -12.11 9.78 -13.06
N ILE A 251 -10.94 10.25 -12.64
CA ILE A 251 -10.28 11.45 -13.18
C ILE A 251 -9.98 11.27 -14.67
N LEU A 252 -9.39 10.13 -15.06
CA LEU A 252 -9.07 9.80 -16.45
C LEU A 252 -10.33 9.72 -17.32
N ALA A 253 -11.40 9.09 -16.83
CA ALA A 253 -12.68 9.00 -17.52
C ALA A 253 -13.29 10.38 -17.78
N TYR A 254 -13.35 11.21 -16.74
CA TYR A 254 -13.83 12.58 -16.87
C TYR A 254 -12.97 13.40 -17.86
N GLY A 255 -11.64 13.30 -17.75
CA GLY A 255 -10.70 13.94 -18.67
C GLY A 255 -10.92 13.52 -20.13
N ARG A 256 -11.20 12.23 -20.36
CA ARG A 256 -11.45 11.66 -21.68
C ARG A 256 -12.77 12.12 -22.30
N MET A 257 -13.80 12.34 -21.48
CA MET A 257 -15.09 12.89 -21.90
C MET A 257 -14.97 14.37 -22.30
N ARG A 258 -14.15 15.15 -21.58
CA ARG A 258 -13.98 16.59 -21.83
C ARG A 258 -13.02 16.91 -22.97
N GLY A 259 -11.96 16.12 -23.14
CA GLY A 259 -10.92 16.34 -24.15
C GLY A 259 -10.09 17.61 -23.91
N GLY A 260 -9.29 17.99 -24.92
CA GLY A 260 -8.49 19.21 -24.91
C GLY A 260 -7.58 19.38 -23.67
N GLY A 261 -7.46 20.63 -23.20
CA GLY A 261 -6.66 20.97 -22.01
C GLY A 261 -7.14 20.32 -20.72
N THR A 262 -8.47 20.12 -20.56
CA THR A 262 -9.03 19.42 -19.39
C THR A 262 -8.59 17.97 -19.33
N GLY A 263 -8.53 17.28 -20.47
CA GLY A 263 -8.01 15.92 -20.53
C GLY A 263 -6.53 15.84 -20.14
N LEU A 264 -5.71 16.82 -20.57
CA LEU A 264 -4.29 16.85 -20.20
C LEU A 264 -4.10 17.11 -18.70
N ALA A 265 -4.90 18.00 -18.12
CA ALA A 265 -4.88 18.23 -16.70
C ALA A 265 -5.31 17.01 -15.87
N ALA A 266 -6.31 16.26 -16.35
CA ALA A 266 -6.74 15.01 -15.73
C ALA A 266 -5.63 13.95 -15.77
N ASP A 267 -4.94 13.79 -16.91
CA ASP A 267 -3.81 12.87 -17.02
C ASP A 267 -2.67 13.25 -16.06
N ILE A 268 -2.37 14.55 -15.88
CA ILE A 268 -1.38 15.01 -14.90
C ILE A 268 -1.79 14.61 -13.48
N LEU A 269 -3.04 14.90 -13.10
CA LEU A 269 -3.51 14.62 -11.74
C LEU A 269 -3.50 13.11 -11.44
N ALA A 270 -3.99 12.29 -12.36
CA ALA A 270 -3.95 10.83 -12.25
C ALA A 270 -2.50 10.32 -12.23
N GLY A 271 -1.62 10.85 -13.09
CA GLY A 271 -0.21 10.49 -13.12
C GLY A 271 0.50 10.78 -11.80
N ILE A 272 0.24 11.94 -11.18
CA ILE A 272 0.76 12.28 -9.84
C ILE A 272 0.27 11.27 -8.80
N GLN A 273 -1.03 10.96 -8.75
CA GLN A 273 -1.59 10.01 -7.79
C GLN A 273 -0.95 8.61 -7.93
N LEU A 274 -0.81 8.10 -9.16
CA LEU A 274 -0.18 6.81 -9.42
C LEU A 274 1.31 6.80 -9.06
N THR A 275 2.02 7.91 -9.34
CA THR A 275 3.42 8.07 -8.95
C THR A 275 3.56 8.05 -7.43
N SER A 276 2.72 8.81 -6.72
CA SER A 276 2.70 8.84 -5.25
C SER A 276 2.36 7.48 -4.65
N TRP A 277 1.43 6.74 -5.26
CA TRP A 277 1.09 5.37 -4.86
C TRP A 277 2.32 4.44 -4.96
N GLY A 278 3.02 4.46 -6.10
CA GLY A 278 4.23 3.65 -6.27
C GLY A 278 5.37 4.08 -5.35
N TYR A 279 5.50 5.39 -5.09
CA TYR A 279 6.52 5.95 -4.21
C TYR A 279 6.34 5.48 -2.76
N GLY A 280 5.11 5.49 -2.26
CA GLY A 280 4.79 4.99 -0.91
C GLY A 280 5.09 3.50 -0.72
N ARG A 281 5.39 2.78 -1.80
CA ARG A 281 5.60 1.32 -1.83
C ARG A 281 7.02 0.94 -2.22
N LEU A 282 7.97 1.88 -2.25
CA LEU A 282 9.37 1.61 -2.63
C LEU A 282 10.04 0.53 -1.77
N ASN A 283 9.65 0.39 -0.50
CA ASN A 283 10.16 -0.68 0.37
C ASN A 283 9.81 -2.09 -0.15
N GLN A 284 8.78 -2.26 -0.96
CA GLN A 284 8.45 -3.57 -1.55
C GLN A 284 9.53 -4.06 -2.53
N LEU A 285 10.30 -3.13 -3.09
CA LEU A 285 11.38 -3.44 -4.03
C LEU A 285 12.65 -3.92 -3.33
N ASN A 286 12.83 -3.65 -2.03
CA ASN A 286 14.09 -3.94 -1.33
C ASN A 286 13.94 -4.84 -0.09
N LYS A 287 12.71 -5.16 0.31
CA LYS A 287 12.44 -6.07 1.42
C LYS A 287 12.18 -7.49 0.96
N ALA A 288 12.64 -8.45 1.76
CA ALA A 288 12.55 -9.88 1.45
C ALA A 288 11.10 -10.39 1.47
N ILE A 289 10.34 -9.99 2.50
CA ILE A 289 8.96 -10.42 2.74
C ILE A 289 8.02 -9.24 2.54
N LEU A 290 6.95 -9.51 1.79
CA LEU A 290 5.84 -8.59 1.57
C LEU A 290 4.59 -9.15 2.28
N PRO A 291 3.77 -8.30 2.90
CA PRO A 291 2.61 -8.75 3.66
C PRO A 291 1.47 -9.32 2.79
N GLY A 292 1.34 -8.93 1.53
CA GLY A 292 0.24 -9.36 0.66
C GLY A 292 0.39 -10.79 0.09
N ASP A 293 -0.73 -11.36 -0.35
CA ASP A 293 -0.81 -12.71 -0.95
C ASP A 293 -0.29 -12.78 -2.40
N LEU A 294 -0.05 -11.63 -3.04
CA LEU A 294 0.44 -11.62 -4.41
C LEU A 294 1.85 -12.22 -4.49
N PRO A 295 2.18 -12.97 -5.57
CA PRO A 295 3.54 -13.42 -5.80
C PRO A 295 4.49 -12.22 -5.75
N TYR A 296 5.56 -12.32 -4.94
CA TYR A 296 6.40 -11.15 -4.65
C TYR A 296 7.01 -10.49 -5.91
N TRP A 297 7.23 -11.26 -6.97
CA TRP A 297 7.71 -10.71 -8.25
C TRP A 297 6.66 -9.81 -8.90
N LEU A 298 5.38 -10.18 -8.82
CA LEU A 298 4.27 -9.44 -9.43
C LEU A 298 4.08 -8.12 -8.69
N GLU A 299 4.10 -8.16 -7.36
CA GLU A 299 3.96 -6.97 -6.52
C GLU A 299 5.04 -5.92 -6.80
N ARG A 300 6.28 -6.38 -6.96
CA ARG A 300 7.43 -5.52 -7.32
C ARG A 300 7.30 -4.96 -8.72
N VAL A 301 6.88 -5.77 -9.70
CA VAL A 301 6.67 -5.32 -11.08
C VAL A 301 5.54 -4.29 -11.15
N VAL A 302 4.41 -4.53 -10.50
CA VAL A 302 3.30 -3.57 -10.45
C VAL A 302 3.76 -2.27 -9.81
N THR A 303 4.44 -2.33 -8.67
CA THR A 303 4.96 -1.15 -7.96
C THR A 303 5.85 -0.30 -8.87
N ILE A 304 6.86 -0.89 -9.53
CA ILE A 304 7.78 -0.12 -10.37
C ILE A 304 7.13 0.37 -11.67
N VAL A 305 6.27 -0.44 -12.30
CA VAL A 305 5.58 -0.09 -13.54
C VAL A 305 4.57 1.04 -13.31
N VAL A 306 3.84 1.03 -12.19
CA VAL A 306 2.90 2.10 -11.83
C VAL A 306 3.65 3.37 -11.45
N LEU A 307 4.74 3.27 -10.69
CA LEU A 307 5.58 4.42 -10.33
C LEU A 307 6.11 5.14 -11.58
N ILE A 308 6.78 4.41 -12.45
CA ILE A 308 7.39 4.95 -13.67
C ILE A 308 6.31 5.37 -14.70
N GLY A 309 5.28 4.54 -14.83
CA GLY A 309 4.16 4.77 -15.73
C GLY A 309 3.35 6.03 -15.37
N GLY A 310 3.10 6.24 -14.08
CA GLY A 310 2.45 7.43 -13.55
C GLY A 310 3.27 8.70 -13.85
N ALA A 311 4.58 8.66 -13.58
CA ALA A 311 5.47 9.79 -13.87
C ALA A 311 5.52 10.09 -15.37
N GLY A 312 5.60 9.04 -16.19
CA GLY A 312 5.59 9.18 -17.63
C GLY A 312 4.26 9.71 -18.19
N LEU A 313 3.11 9.40 -17.56
CA LEU A 313 1.82 9.99 -17.90
C LEU A 313 1.81 11.51 -17.66
N VAL A 314 2.41 11.98 -16.57
CA VAL A 314 2.58 13.42 -16.29
C VAL A 314 3.41 14.06 -17.39
N VAL A 315 4.56 13.48 -17.73
CA VAL A 315 5.45 14.00 -18.79
C VAL A 315 4.72 14.06 -20.14
N ALA A 316 4.00 13.00 -20.52
CA ALA A 316 3.20 12.94 -21.74
C ALA A 316 2.21 14.10 -21.82
N ALA A 317 1.50 14.35 -20.72
CA ALA A 317 0.48 15.37 -20.66
C ALA A 317 1.07 16.79 -20.66
N VAL A 318 2.22 17.01 -20.01
CA VAL A 318 2.93 18.30 -20.07
C VAL A 318 3.42 18.60 -21.49
N LEU A 319 4.03 17.61 -22.16
CA LEU A 319 4.45 17.76 -23.56
C LEU A 319 3.26 18.06 -24.48
N GLY A 320 2.13 17.38 -24.26
CA GLY A 320 0.88 17.66 -24.98
C GLY A 320 0.38 19.10 -24.79
N ILE A 321 0.49 19.66 -23.57
CA ILE A 321 0.16 21.08 -23.31
C ILE A 321 1.08 22.01 -24.10
N VAL A 322 2.39 21.73 -24.11
CA VAL A 322 3.39 22.53 -24.84
C VAL A 322 3.10 22.51 -26.34
N SER A 323 2.87 21.34 -26.94
CA SER A 323 2.55 21.20 -28.36
C SER A 323 1.24 21.88 -28.77
N MET A 324 0.21 21.83 -27.91
CA MET A 324 -1.03 22.58 -28.16
C MET A 324 -0.81 24.09 -28.19
N ARG A 325 -0.02 24.63 -27.25
CA ARG A 325 0.30 26.07 -27.19
C ARG A 325 1.08 26.54 -28.42
N GLN A 326 2.05 25.75 -28.87
CA GLN A 326 2.83 26.06 -30.07
C GLN A 326 1.97 26.05 -31.34
N SER A 327 1.00 25.13 -31.43
CA SER A 327 0.06 25.06 -32.56
C SER A 327 -0.88 26.27 -32.62
N THR A 328 -1.30 26.80 -31.47
CA THR A 328 -2.12 28.02 -31.40
C THR A 328 -1.34 29.33 -31.64
N ALA A 329 -0.02 29.32 -31.46
CA ALA A 329 0.83 30.50 -31.60
C ALA A 329 1.38 30.71 -33.03
N ARG A 330 1.23 29.73 -33.93
CA ARG A 330 1.70 29.83 -35.32
C ARG A 330 0.69 30.68 -36.11
N PRO A 331 1.06 31.87 -36.63
CA PRO A 331 0.12 32.71 -37.38
C PRO A 331 -0.32 32.00 -38.66
N ALA A 332 -1.62 32.00 -38.95
CA ALA A 332 -2.15 31.64 -40.25
C ALA A 332 -1.81 32.75 -41.25
N GLY A 333 -0.65 32.65 -41.91
CA GLY A 333 -0.21 33.68 -42.84
C GLY A 333 1.14 33.40 -43.46
N ALA A 334 1.23 32.38 -44.31
CA ALA A 334 2.34 32.23 -45.24
C ALA A 334 1.96 31.39 -46.47
N GLU A 335 0.73 31.49 -46.99
CA GLU A 335 0.37 30.94 -48.31
C GLU A 335 -0.71 31.81 -48.98
N SER A 336 -0.30 32.87 -49.69
CA SER A 336 -0.91 33.31 -50.95
C SER A 336 -0.17 34.55 -51.49
N ASN A 337 1.00 34.38 -52.11
CA ASN A 337 1.35 35.27 -53.22
C ASN A 337 2.42 34.60 -54.10
N GLY A 338 1.96 33.83 -55.08
CA GLY A 338 2.82 33.15 -56.02
C GLY A 338 1.99 32.58 -57.16
N GLY A 339 1.82 33.39 -58.21
CA GLY A 339 1.37 32.91 -59.53
C GLY A 339 0.01 33.43 -59.96
N GLN A 340 -0.02 34.64 -60.53
CA GLN A 340 -0.97 34.92 -61.60
C GLN A 340 -0.16 35.20 -62.86
N HIS A 341 -0.01 34.14 -63.65
CA HIS A 341 0.22 34.20 -65.09
C HIS A 341 -0.93 35.01 -65.71
N ASP A 342 -0.60 35.98 -66.54
CA ASP A 342 -1.54 36.51 -67.54
C ASP A 342 -0.78 36.59 -68.86
N ASP A 343 -0.89 35.50 -69.64
CA ASP A 343 -0.50 35.41 -71.03
C ASP A 343 -1.75 35.60 -71.91
N GLY A 344 -1.63 36.45 -72.93
CA GLY A 344 -2.20 36.11 -74.25
C GLY A 344 -3.36 36.96 -74.79
N THR A 345 -3.00 37.98 -75.57
CA THR A 345 -3.36 38.19 -77.00
C THR A 345 -4.81 38.05 -77.50
N ALA A 346 -5.33 39.13 -78.12
CA ALA A 346 -5.93 39.22 -79.48
C ALA A 346 -6.43 40.69 -79.67
N ALA A 347 -6.43 41.38 -80.81
CA ALA A 347 -6.30 41.04 -82.22
C ALA A 347 -6.13 42.36 -83.04
N PRO A 348 -5.90 42.31 -84.36
CA PRO A 348 -5.31 43.38 -85.16
C PRO A 348 -6.33 44.25 -85.94
N ALA A 349 -5.90 45.47 -86.30
CA ALA A 349 -6.15 46.17 -87.57
C ALA A 349 -5.25 47.42 -87.63
#